data_AF-A0A955UIT3-F1
#
_entry.id   AF-A0A955UIT3-F1
#
_cell.length_a   1.000
_cell.length_b   1.000
_cell.length_c   1.000
_cell.angle_alpha   90.00
_cell.angle_beta   90.00
_cell.angle_gamma   90.00
#
_symmetry.space_group_name_H-M   'P 1'
#
loop_
_entity.id
_entity.type
_entity.pdbx_description
1 polymer ?
#
loop_
_entity_poly.entity_id
_entity_poly.type
_entity_poly.pdbx_seq_one_letter_code
_entity_poly.pdbx_strand_id
1 'polypeptide(L)'
;MRRIPSIPKARRRSAAAIGLIAIGLTCSLPSTAILQTDGSPAAARVTTTSGLSTSELEAYELQGRFRGFLGTPIDPTHFLTAQHVGISASDTISFSQGPNLGTYAILGWYDDPGSDLRIVEIDGTFSAWAALNAAPDEIGKVATIFGRGGSPSGPVSVGGELKGWTAAAPDGAISWGRNVIAGTSSGNQIYARFERNGLPTEAGLSNGDSGGAWFVEDALGVTRLAGLSFSVTGPFQFDASGNPDGNVFRAVLYDIGGLWFGYPGNEIFIPENPVDVNGVGIASRVSDRIAWIESVVPISATDLDGDGIPDDQDNCPFVANASQSDNGGLGFTTLPDGIGDACQCGDVTGEGQVNDTDAAFIKRWALGLPAPLFLVPNNCDVSGEGVCNGTDGTLIRHAAAGAPPILFGQYCRNATP
;
A
#
# COMPACT_ATOMS: atom_id res chain seq x y z
N MET A 1 54.21 -55.69 -9.34
CA MET A 1 52.74 -55.57 -9.15
C MET A 1 52.44 -54.93 -7.80
N ARG A 2 51.54 -53.95 -7.75
CA ARG A 2 50.66 -53.61 -6.61
C ARG A 2 49.71 -52.49 -7.09
N ARG A 3 48.40 -52.78 -7.21
CA ARG A 3 47.40 -51.76 -7.57
C ARG A 3 46.98 -51.02 -6.29
N ILE A 4 46.81 -49.70 -6.38
CA ILE A 4 46.22 -48.89 -5.32
C ILE A 4 44.70 -49.08 -5.37
N PRO A 5 44.00 -49.38 -4.24
CA PRO A 5 42.54 -49.50 -4.22
C PRO A 5 41.84 -48.15 -4.44
N SER A 6 40.79 -48.11 -5.26
CA SER A 6 39.98 -46.91 -5.44
C SER A 6 38.92 -46.76 -4.34
N ILE A 7 38.88 -45.60 -3.70
CA ILE A 7 37.91 -45.25 -2.66
C ILE A 7 36.49 -45.19 -3.25
N PRO A 8 35.45 -45.79 -2.63
CA PRO A 8 34.08 -45.68 -3.11
C PRO A 8 33.54 -44.24 -2.98
N LYS A 9 33.00 -43.67 -4.06
CA LYS A 9 32.26 -42.40 -3.99
C LYS A 9 30.94 -42.62 -3.25
N ALA A 10 30.74 -41.93 -2.12
CA ALA A 10 29.48 -41.95 -1.40
C ALA A 10 28.34 -41.36 -2.27
N ARG A 11 27.21 -42.08 -2.37
CA ARG A 11 25.99 -41.54 -2.98
C ARG A 11 25.42 -40.44 -2.07
N ARG A 12 25.66 -39.17 -2.41
CA ARG A 12 24.85 -38.06 -1.87
C ARG A 12 23.40 -38.30 -2.29
N ARG A 13 22.48 -38.35 -1.33
CA ARG A 13 21.05 -38.23 -1.60
C ARG A 13 20.79 -36.77 -1.95
N SER A 14 20.37 -36.48 -3.18
CA SER A 14 19.89 -35.15 -3.53
C SER A 14 18.57 -34.91 -2.82
N ALA A 15 18.55 -34.04 -1.81
CA ALA A 15 17.31 -33.40 -1.41
C ALA A 15 16.87 -32.51 -2.57
N ALA A 16 15.60 -32.59 -2.96
CA ALA A 16 15.04 -31.69 -3.97
C ALA A 16 14.90 -30.30 -3.33
N ALA A 17 15.76 -29.37 -3.71
CA ALA A 17 15.56 -27.96 -3.38
C ALA A 17 14.38 -27.46 -4.21
N ILE A 18 13.32 -27.01 -3.54
CA ILE A 18 12.19 -26.32 -4.18
C ILE A 18 12.73 -24.93 -4.57
N GLY A 19 13.13 -24.78 -5.83
CA GLY A 19 13.59 -23.51 -6.36
C GLY A 19 12.40 -22.60 -6.65
N LEU A 20 12.41 -21.38 -6.12
CA LEU A 20 11.54 -20.31 -6.63
C LEU A 20 11.92 -20.07 -8.10
N ILE A 21 10.96 -20.30 -9.01
CA ILE A 21 11.15 -19.98 -10.42
C ILE A 21 10.77 -18.50 -10.59
N ALA A 22 11.77 -17.63 -10.65
CA ALA A 22 11.58 -16.27 -11.12
C ALA A 22 11.29 -16.31 -12.63
N ILE A 23 10.10 -15.87 -13.04
CA ILE A 23 9.69 -15.79 -14.44
C ILE A 23 9.61 -14.32 -14.84
N GLY A 24 10.41 -13.93 -15.83
CA GLY A 24 10.39 -12.58 -16.39
C GLY A 24 9.30 -12.40 -17.45
N LEU A 25 8.95 -11.12 -17.64
CA LEU A 25 8.26 -10.46 -18.76
C LEU A 25 8.30 -11.23 -20.12
N THR A 26 7.27 -11.18 -20.98
CA THR A 26 6.21 -10.17 -21.17
C THR A 26 4.85 -10.74 -21.60
N CYS A 27 3.75 -10.27 -21.01
CA CYS A 27 2.51 -9.89 -21.74
C CYS A 27 1.59 -9.08 -20.80
N SER A 28 1.73 -7.75 -20.80
CA SER A 28 0.87 -6.86 -20.00
C SER A 28 -0.49 -6.67 -20.67
N LEU A 29 -1.52 -7.19 -20.02
CA LEU A 29 -2.93 -6.97 -20.34
C LEU A 29 -3.66 -6.68 -19.02
N PRO A 30 -4.81 -5.99 -19.03
CA PRO A 30 -5.57 -5.70 -17.83
C PRO A 30 -5.74 -6.95 -16.96
N SER A 31 -5.61 -6.76 -15.65
CA SER A 31 -5.63 -7.70 -14.50
C SER A 31 -6.86 -8.66 -14.41
N THR A 32 -7.51 -8.78 -13.24
CA THR A 32 -8.98 -8.64 -13.07
C THR A 32 -9.31 -9.16 -11.56
N ALA A 33 -10.55 -9.43 -11.00
CA ALA A 33 -11.07 -9.79 -9.58
C ALA A 33 -12.35 -10.64 -9.56
N ILE A 34 -12.60 -11.22 -8.37
CA ILE A 34 -13.86 -11.44 -7.64
C ILE A 34 -13.64 -11.20 -6.12
N LEU A 35 -14.67 -11.01 -5.28
CA LEU A 35 -14.55 -11.07 -3.80
C LEU A 35 -15.19 -12.34 -3.20
N GLN A 36 -14.67 -12.83 -2.06
CA GLN A 36 -15.33 -13.84 -1.23
C GLN A 36 -15.87 -13.23 0.08
N THR A 37 -17.04 -13.68 0.53
CA THR A 37 -17.63 -13.30 1.84
C THR A 37 -17.83 -14.50 2.75
N ASP A 38 -17.60 -14.30 4.05
CA ASP A 38 -18.06 -15.07 5.23
C ASP A 38 -17.92 -16.61 5.28
N GLY A 39 -17.22 -17.23 4.33
CA GLY A 39 -17.07 -18.69 4.26
C GLY A 39 -18.24 -19.41 3.59
N SER A 40 -19.23 -18.66 3.10
CA SER A 40 -20.20 -19.15 2.12
C SER A 40 -19.56 -19.23 0.72
N PRO A 41 -19.92 -20.21 -0.14
CA PRO A 41 -19.41 -20.28 -1.52
C PRO A 41 -20.06 -19.24 -2.47
N ALA A 42 -20.50 -18.11 -1.93
CA ALA A 42 -21.15 -17.03 -2.63
C ALA A 42 -20.14 -15.88 -2.82
N ALA A 43 -19.48 -15.88 -3.97
CA ALA A 43 -18.67 -14.74 -4.38
C ALA A 43 -19.53 -13.49 -4.62
N ALA A 44 -19.04 -12.34 -4.17
CA ALA A 44 -19.72 -11.05 -4.28
C ALA A 44 -18.82 -9.99 -4.93
N ARG A 45 -19.39 -8.82 -5.21
CA ARG A 45 -18.65 -7.59 -5.51
C ARG A 45 -19.29 -6.45 -4.72
N VAL A 46 -18.54 -5.86 -3.80
CA VAL A 46 -19.00 -4.79 -2.93
C VAL A 46 -18.78 -3.46 -3.64
N THR A 47 -19.88 -2.83 -4.03
CA THR A 47 -19.93 -1.48 -4.64
C THR A 47 -20.51 -0.43 -3.68
N THR A 48 -20.89 -0.84 -2.46
CA THR A 48 -21.34 0.03 -1.39
C THR A 48 -20.16 0.47 -0.53
N THR A 49 -20.11 1.74 -0.13
CA THR A 49 -19.10 2.26 0.82
C THR A 49 -19.28 1.79 2.27
N SER A 50 -20.36 1.05 2.58
CA SER A 50 -20.58 0.47 3.91
C SER A 50 -19.53 -0.61 4.22
N GLY A 51 -18.80 -0.43 5.32
CA GLY A 51 -17.70 -1.32 5.73
C GLY A 51 -16.30 -0.75 5.47
N LEU A 52 -16.19 0.47 4.93
CA LEU A 52 -14.97 1.28 4.91
C LEU A 52 -14.82 2.12 6.19
N SER A 53 -13.58 2.38 6.61
CA SER A 53 -13.20 3.39 7.61
C SER A 53 -13.32 4.82 7.05
N THR A 54 -13.12 5.85 7.88
CA THR A 54 -13.02 7.24 7.40
C THR A 54 -11.91 7.43 6.37
N SER A 55 -10.71 6.93 6.66
CA SER A 55 -9.53 7.05 5.77
C SER A 55 -9.70 6.27 4.46
N GLU A 56 -10.40 5.13 4.48
CA GLU A 56 -10.73 4.38 3.28
C GLU A 56 -11.87 5.01 2.47
N LEU A 57 -12.80 5.75 3.10
CA LEU A 57 -13.81 6.54 2.39
C LEU A 57 -13.16 7.70 1.63
N GLU A 58 -12.18 8.37 2.25
CA GLU A 58 -11.37 9.40 1.59
C GLU A 58 -10.59 8.80 0.40
N ALA A 59 -9.95 7.64 0.57
CA ALA A 59 -9.28 6.92 -0.51
C ALA A 59 -10.24 6.46 -1.64
N TYR A 60 -11.48 6.08 -1.31
CA TYR A 60 -12.55 5.78 -2.27
C TYR A 60 -12.99 7.03 -3.06
N GLU A 61 -13.04 8.20 -2.41
CA GLU A 61 -13.39 9.47 -3.05
C GLU A 61 -12.30 9.97 -4.01
N LEU A 62 -11.04 9.56 -3.81
CA LEU A 62 -9.93 9.79 -4.75
C LEU A 62 -9.93 8.88 -5.99
N GLN A 63 -10.87 7.94 -6.12
CA GLN A 63 -10.94 7.01 -7.25
C GLN A 63 -11.56 7.65 -8.50
N GLY A 64 -10.70 8.30 -9.30
CA GLY A 64 -11.08 8.93 -10.56
C GLY A 64 -11.25 7.92 -11.69
N ARG A 65 -12.31 8.09 -12.49
CA ARG A 65 -12.56 7.30 -13.69
C ARG A 65 -11.74 7.84 -14.86
N PHE A 66 -10.82 7.01 -15.35
CA PHE A 66 -10.09 7.22 -16.60
C PHE A 66 -10.61 6.22 -17.64
N ARG A 67 -11.30 6.71 -18.69
CA ARG A 67 -11.89 5.88 -19.76
C ARG A 67 -12.91 4.86 -19.23
N GLY A 68 -12.55 3.56 -19.20
CA GLY A 68 -13.33 2.48 -18.56
C GLY A 68 -12.82 2.09 -17.16
N PHE A 69 -11.65 2.60 -16.78
CA PHE A 69 -10.75 2.13 -15.74
C PHE A 69 -10.61 3.17 -14.60
N LEU A 70 -9.60 2.99 -13.74
CA LEU A 70 -9.31 3.87 -12.60
C LEU A 70 -7.95 4.58 -12.69
N GLY A 71 -7.78 5.53 -11.78
CA GLY A 71 -6.51 6.11 -11.36
C GLY A 71 -6.76 6.97 -10.11
N THR A 72 -5.76 7.70 -9.66
CA THR A 72 -5.83 8.48 -8.41
C THR A 72 -4.99 9.77 -8.55
N PRO A 73 -5.50 10.94 -8.14
CA PRO A 73 -4.69 12.16 -8.06
C PRO A 73 -3.54 12.00 -7.08
N ILE A 74 -2.37 12.54 -7.42
CA ILE A 74 -1.14 12.45 -6.60
C ILE A 74 -0.55 13.81 -6.22
N ASP A 75 -1.02 14.89 -6.84
CA ASP A 75 -0.76 16.29 -6.48
C ASP A 75 -1.95 17.16 -6.98
N PRO A 76 -1.89 18.50 -6.95
CA PRO A 76 -2.94 19.37 -7.48
C PRO A 76 -3.25 19.24 -8.98
N THR A 77 -2.37 18.72 -9.83
CA THR A 77 -2.50 18.75 -11.32
C THR A 77 -2.21 17.42 -12.02
N HIS A 78 -1.87 16.37 -11.27
CA HIS A 78 -1.37 15.09 -11.80
C HIS A 78 -2.14 13.90 -11.26
N PHE A 79 -2.35 12.93 -12.15
CA PHE A 79 -3.18 11.75 -11.92
C PHE A 79 -2.42 10.49 -12.32
N LEU A 80 -2.22 9.56 -11.38
CA LEU A 80 -1.52 8.30 -11.59
C LEU A 80 -2.51 7.23 -12.09
N THR A 81 -2.16 6.52 -13.16
CA THR A 81 -2.95 5.42 -13.74
C THR A 81 -2.05 4.36 -14.40
N ALA A 82 -2.63 3.32 -14.97
CA ALA A 82 -1.93 2.23 -15.65
C ALA A 82 -1.56 2.57 -17.11
N GLN A 83 -0.34 2.22 -17.52
CA GLN A 83 0.19 2.52 -18.84
C GLN A 83 -0.51 1.70 -19.93
N HIS A 84 -0.66 0.39 -19.74
CA HIS A 84 -1.24 -0.56 -20.70
C HIS A 84 -2.71 -0.26 -21.08
N VAL A 85 -3.43 0.53 -20.29
CA VAL A 85 -4.79 1.01 -20.64
C VAL A 85 -4.77 1.83 -21.93
N GLY A 86 -3.65 2.50 -22.23
CA GLY A 86 -3.51 3.44 -23.34
C GLY A 86 -4.25 4.76 -23.10
N ILE A 87 -3.80 5.81 -23.78
CA ILE A 87 -4.24 7.19 -23.58
C ILE A 87 -4.32 7.94 -24.91
N SER A 88 -5.19 8.93 -24.96
CA SER A 88 -5.29 9.94 -26.01
C SER A 88 -5.50 11.32 -25.38
N ALA A 89 -5.05 12.38 -26.05
CA ALA A 89 -5.34 13.77 -25.66
C ALA A 89 -6.84 14.14 -25.76
N SER A 90 -7.70 13.24 -26.26
CA SER A 90 -9.16 13.38 -26.22
C SER A 90 -9.85 12.53 -25.14
N ASP A 91 -9.10 11.71 -24.38
CA ASP A 91 -9.63 11.08 -23.18
C ASP A 91 -9.77 12.13 -22.06
N THR A 92 -10.58 11.84 -21.04
CA THR A 92 -10.76 12.69 -19.87
C THR A 92 -10.69 11.87 -18.58
N ILE A 93 -10.39 12.57 -17.48
CA ILE A 93 -10.47 12.04 -16.11
C ILE A 93 -11.72 12.62 -15.47
N SER A 94 -12.53 11.78 -14.81
CA SER A 94 -13.84 12.20 -14.28
C SER A 94 -14.13 11.60 -12.91
N PHE A 95 -14.76 12.38 -12.04
CA PHE A 95 -15.15 11.97 -10.68
C PHE A 95 -16.66 12.13 -10.53
N SER A 96 -17.30 11.10 -9.96
CA SER A 96 -18.76 11.08 -9.68
C SER A 96 -19.11 11.34 -8.22
N GLN A 97 -18.10 11.47 -7.35
CA GLN A 97 -18.18 11.71 -5.91
C GLN A 97 -16.90 12.41 -5.43
N GLY A 98 -16.86 12.77 -4.15
CA GLY A 98 -15.65 13.30 -3.51
C GLY A 98 -15.32 14.77 -3.82
N PRO A 99 -14.20 15.28 -3.26
CA PRO A 99 -13.79 16.67 -3.39
C PRO A 99 -13.40 17.06 -4.84
N ASN A 100 -13.08 16.08 -5.68
CA ASN A 100 -12.68 16.28 -7.08
C ASN A 100 -13.85 16.17 -8.09
N LEU A 101 -15.10 16.24 -7.62
CA LEU A 101 -16.32 16.08 -8.41
C LEU A 101 -16.31 16.96 -9.67
N GLY A 102 -16.19 16.33 -10.85
CA GLY A 102 -16.03 17.06 -12.10
C GLY A 102 -15.50 16.21 -13.25
N THR A 103 -14.98 16.87 -14.28
CA THR A 103 -14.30 16.24 -15.42
C THR A 103 -13.20 17.16 -15.91
N TYR A 104 -12.01 16.60 -16.06
CA TYR A 104 -10.77 17.29 -16.37
C TYR A 104 -10.26 16.83 -17.75
N ALA A 105 -9.79 17.78 -18.56
CA ALA A 105 -9.12 17.47 -19.82
C ALA A 105 -7.65 17.09 -19.56
N ILE A 106 -7.02 16.43 -20.53
CA ILE A 106 -5.64 15.95 -20.43
C ILE A 106 -4.74 16.89 -21.22
N LEU A 107 -3.72 17.46 -20.57
CA LEU A 107 -2.71 18.32 -21.18
C LEU A 107 -1.51 17.51 -21.70
N GLY A 108 -1.07 16.53 -20.90
CA GLY A 108 0.11 15.72 -21.16
C GLY A 108 0.12 14.42 -20.36
N TRP A 109 1.12 13.58 -20.60
CA TRP A 109 1.36 12.38 -19.79
C TRP A 109 2.81 11.92 -19.90
N TYR A 110 3.23 11.16 -18.89
CA TYR A 110 4.56 10.61 -18.74
C TYR A 110 4.44 9.13 -18.39
N ASP A 111 5.08 8.30 -19.19
CA ASP A 111 5.11 6.85 -19.02
C ASP A 111 6.42 6.43 -18.34
N ASP A 112 6.35 5.62 -17.28
CA ASP A 112 7.53 5.14 -16.57
C ASP A 112 8.29 4.09 -17.42
N PRO A 113 9.59 4.27 -17.71
CA PRO A 113 10.38 3.23 -18.37
C PRO A 113 10.63 1.99 -17.49
N GLY A 114 10.33 2.04 -16.19
CA GLY A 114 10.59 0.97 -15.22
C GLY A 114 9.39 0.13 -14.76
N SER A 115 8.15 0.47 -15.14
CA SER A 115 6.93 -0.22 -14.68
C SER A 115 5.76 0.05 -15.64
N ASP A 116 4.53 -0.22 -15.20
CA ASP A 116 3.30 0.16 -15.92
C ASP A 116 2.66 1.44 -15.34
N LEU A 117 3.40 2.27 -14.60
CA LEU A 117 2.87 3.56 -14.13
C LEU A 117 2.84 4.60 -15.25
N ARG A 118 1.74 5.35 -15.32
CA ARG A 118 1.58 6.58 -16.11
C ARG A 118 1.14 7.72 -15.19
N ILE A 119 1.81 8.86 -15.30
CA ILE A 119 1.36 10.14 -14.74
C ILE A 119 0.66 10.91 -15.85
N VAL A 120 -0.50 11.50 -15.57
CA VAL A 120 -1.30 12.30 -16.51
C VAL A 120 -1.46 13.71 -15.96
N GLU A 121 -1.07 14.72 -16.73
CA GLU A 121 -1.24 16.15 -16.42
C GLU A 121 -2.62 16.62 -16.87
N ILE A 122 -3.35 17.35 -16.02
CA ILE A 122 -4.73 17.79 -16.27
C ILE A 122 -4.89 19.30 -16.46
N ASP A 123 -5.91 19.68 -17.22
CA ASP A 123 -6.44 21.05 -17.25
C ASP A 123 -7.39 21.25 -16.06
N GLY A 124 -6.98 22.08 -15.11
CA GLY A 124 -7.71 22.38 -13.88
C GLY A 124 -6.88 22.14 -12.62
N THR A 125 -7.55 21.83 -11.50
CA THR A 125 -6.88 21.53 -10.22
C THR A 125 -7.72 20.55 -9.41
N PHE A 126 -7.08 19.58 -8.78
CA PHE A 126 -7.67 18.68 -7.78
C PHE A 126 -7.72 19.37 -6.42
N SER A 127 -8.81 19.18 -5.68
CA SER A 127 -9.01 19.71 -4.31
C SER A 127 -8.53 18.74 -3.22
N ALA A 128 -8.21 17.49 -3.58
CA ALA A 128 -7.50 16.53 -2.74
C ALA A 128 -6.77 15.49 -3.61
N TRP A 129 -5.68 14.92 -3.08
CA TRP A 129 -4.87 13.89 -3.72
C TRP A 129 -4.36 12.88 -2.69
N ALA A 130 -3.84 11.75 -3.16
CA ALA A 130 -3.32 10.69 -2.30
C ALA A 130 -1.89 10.99 -1.86
N ALA A 131 -1.62 10.83 -0.56
CA ALA A 131 -0.25 10.68 -0.07
C ALA A 131 0.38 9.41 -0.67
N LEU A 132 1.65 9.48 -1.08
CA LEU A 132 2.36 8.34 -1.68
C LEU A 132 3.05 7.50 -0.60
N ASN A 133 3.11 6.17 -0.81
CA ASN A 133 3.92 5.30 0.04
C ASN A 133 5.37 5.25 -0.49
N ALA A 134 6.18 6.23 -0.10
CA ALA A 134 7.61 6.29 -0.43
C ALA A 134 8.41 5.16 0.24
N ALA A 135 8.00 4.75 1.46
CA ALA A 135 8.64 3.65 2.19
C ALA A 135 8.38 2.28 1.52
N PRO A 136 9.39 1.40 1.41
CA PRO A 136 9.22 0.06 0.83
C PRO A 136 8.68 -0.96 1.84
N ASP A 137 7.66 -0.59 2.62
CA ASP A 137 7.22 -1.24 3.86
C ASP A 137 5.89 -2.02 3.75
N GLU A 138 5.35 -2.20 2.56
CA GLU A 138 3.96 -2.65 2.34
C GLU A 138 3.75 -4.15 2.56
N ILE A 139 4.84 -4.95 2.58
CA ILE A 139 4.77 -6.41 2.65
C ILE A 139 4.24 -6.85 4.01
N GLY A 140 3.13 -7.60 4.01
CA GLY A 140 2.43 -8.03 5.21
C GLY A 140 1.38 -7.03 5.73
N LYS A 141 1.31 -5.81 5.17
CA LYS A 141 0.19 -4.90 5.45
C LYS A 141 -1.09 -5.39 4.78
N VAL A 142 -2.23 -5.03 5.37
CA VAL A 142 -3.52 -5.09 4.69
C VAL A 142 -3.61 -3.89 3.76
N ALA A 143 -3.83 -4.15 2.47
CA ALA A 143 -4.12 -3.13 1.48
C ALA A 143 -5.60 -3.12 1.16
N THR A 144 -6.19 -1.93 1.12
CA THR A 144 -7.54 -1.69 0.60
C THR A 144 -7.45 -1.34 -0.88
N ILE A 145 -8.12 -2.16 -1.68
CA ILE A 145 -7.91 -2.27 -3.12
C ILE A 145 -9.19 -1.85 -3.83
N PHE A 146 -9.08 -0.84 -4.69
CA PHE A 146 -10.20 -0.24 -5.43
C PHE A 146 -10.26 -0.67 -6.88
N GLY A 147 -11.48 -0.68 -7.44
CA GLY A 147 -11.75 -1.27 -8.74
C GLY A 147 -13.07 -0.91 -9.41
N ARG A 148 -13.34 -1.41 -10.63
CA ARG A 148 -14.50 -0.99 -11.48
C ARG A 148 -15.13 -2.06 -12.38
N GLY A 149 -14.59 -3.27 -12.41
CA GLY A 149 -14.94 -4.28 -13.40
C GLY A 149 -16.13 -5.16 -13.02
N GLY A 150 -16.35 -6.25 -13.75
CA GLY A 150 -17.56 -7.05 -13.60
C GLY A 150 -17.66 -7.85 -12.29
N SER A 151 -18.88 -7.98 -11.78
CA SER A 151 -19.25 -8.87 -10.67
C SER A 151 -19.09 -10.36 -11.06
N PRO A 152 -19.06 -11.30 -10.08
CA PRO A 152 -18.97 -12.75 -10.35
C PRO A 152 -20.10 -13.26 -11.26
N SER A 153 -19.76 -14.11 -12.24
CA SER A 153 -20.69 -14.54 -13.31
C SER A 153 -20.93 -16.05 -13.40
N GLY A 154 -19.94 -16.88 -13.05
CA GLY A 154 -20.07 -18.34 -13.11
C GLY A 154 -18.97 -19.07 -12.33
N PRO A 155 -19.25 -20.24 -11.71
CA PRO A 155 -18.24 -21.02 -11.01
C PRO A 155 -17.25 -21.68 -11.98
N VAL A 156 -15.97 -21.68 -11.61
CA VAL A 156 -14.93 -22.49 -12.25
C VAL A 156 -14.70 -23.72 -11.37
N SER A 157 -14.69 -24.91 -11.96
CA SER A 157 -14.58 -26.16 -11.21
C SER A 157 -13.82 -27.23 -11.96
N VAL A 158 -12.92 -27.92 -11.25
CA VAL A 158 -12.11 -29.03 -11.77
C VAL A 158 -12.41 -30.27 -10.93
N GLY A 159 -12.66 -31.42 -11.57
CA GLY A 159 -13.03 -32.67 -10.87
C GLY A 159 -14.35 -32.63 -10.08
N GLY A 160 -15.12 -31.53 -10.17
CA GLY A 160 -16.29 -31.25 -9.32
C GLY A 160 -15.99 -30.39 -8.08
N GLU A 161 -14.73 -30.02 -7.86
CA GLU A 161 -14.33 -29.06 -6.82
C GLU A 161 -14.43 -27.62 -7.36
N LEU A 162 -15.00 -26.71 -6.57
CA LEU A 162 -14.98 -25.27 -6.87
C LEU A 162 -13.55 -24.72 -6.68
N LYS A 163 -13.04 -24.03 -7.69
CA LYS A 163 -11.70 -23.40 -7.72
C LYS A 163 -11.76 -21.87 -7.63
N GLY A 164 -12.93 -21.31 -7.93
CA GLY A 164 -13.23 -19.88 -7.94
C GLY A 164 -14.31 -19.57 -8.98
N TRP A 165 -14.25 -18.41 -9.63
CA TRP A 165 -15.33 -17.93 -10.50
C TRP A 165 -14.82 -17.06 -11.67
N THR A 166 -15.59 -17.00 -12.76
CA THR A 166 -15.42 -16.03 -13.86
C THR A 166 -16.07 -14.69 -13.51
N ALA A 167 -15.54 -13.59 -14.04
CA ALA A 167 -16.14 -12.26 -13.91
C ALA A 167 -17.16 -11.97 -15.03
N ALA A 168 -18.06 -11.02 -14.82
CA ALA A 168 -18.93 -10.44 -15.84
C ALA A 168 -18.19 -9.33 -16.63
N ALA A 169 -18.90 -8.67 -17.55
CA ALA A 169 -18.44 -7.38 -18.07
C ALA A 169 -18.55 -6.28 -16.97
N PRO A 170 -17.72 -5.23 -17.00
CA PRO A 170 -17.89 -4.05 -16.15
C PRO A 170 -19.27 -3.41 -16.27
N ASP A 171 -19.87 -3.04 -15.13
CA ASP A 171 -21.05 -2.18 -15.06
C ASP A 171 -20.68 -0.69 -14.88
N GLY A 172 -19.44 -0.40 -14.47
CA GLY A 172 -18.95 0.95 -14.22
C GLY A 172 -19.33 1.53 -12.85
N ALA A 173 -19.78 0.72 -11.89
CA ALA A 173 -19.71 1.06 -10.47
C ALA A 173 -18.26 0.91 -9.96
N ILE A 174 -17.87 1.67 -8.94
CA ILE A 174 -16.62 1.43 -8.21
C ILE A 174 -16.87 0.32 -7.20
N SER A 175 -15.89 -0.55 -7.01
CA SER A 175 -15.89 -1.62 -6.01
C SER A 175 -14.59 -1.62 -5.20
N TRP A 176 -14.61 -2.26 -4.04
CA TRP A 176 -13.43 -2.38 -3.18
C TRP A 176 -13.35 -3.76 -2.50
N GLY A 177 -12.16 -4.11 -2.04
CA GLY A 177 -11.89 -5.24 -1.15
C GLY A 177 -10.58 -5.05 -0.39
N ARG A 178 -10.14 -6.04 0.39
CA ARG A 178 -8.89 -5.98 1.17
C ARG A 178 -8.05 -7.25 1.08
N ASN A 179 -6.74 -7.12 0.91
CA ASN A 179 -5.84 -8.28 0.92
C ASN A 179 -4.58 -7.99 1.73
N VAL A 180 -3.91 -9.03 2.20
CA VAL A 180 -2.52 -8.91 2.67
C VAL A 180 -1.60 -8.86 1.45
N ILE A 181 -0.73 -7.84 1.36
CA ILE A 181 0.34 -7.82 0.35
C ILE A 181 1.34 -8.92 0.69
N ALA A 182 1.40 -9.94 -0.17
CA ALA A 182 2.14 -11.18 0.07
C ALA A 182 3.63 -11.08 -0.29
N GLY A 183 4.03 -10.06 -1.06
CA GLY A 183 5.42 -9.77 -1.40
C GLY A 183 5.56 -8.95 -2.67
N THR A 184 6.80 -8.90 -3.19
CA THR A 184 7.15 -8.23 -4.45
C THR A 184 7.50 -9.22 -5.56
N SER A 185 7.35 -8.78 -6.82
CA SER A 185 7.72 -9.53 -8.02
C SER A 185 8.74 -8.77 -8.90
N SER A 186 9.39 -9.49 -9.81
CA SER A 186 10.40 -8.91 -10.70
C SER A 186 9.77 -7.97 -11.73
N GLY A 187 9.85 -6.67 -11.46
CA GLY A 187 9.32 -5.61 -12.33
C GLY A 187 8.73 -4.41 -11.59
N ASN A 188 9.26 -4.06 -10.41
CA ASN A 188 8.79 -2.97 -9.56
C ASN A 188 7.30 -3.09 -9.19
N GLN A 189 6.97 -4.25 -8.62
CA GLN A 189 5.60 -4.72 -8.41
C GLN A 189 5.42 -5.32 -7.02
N ILE A 190 4.24 -5.10 -6.45
CA ILE A 190 3.69 -5.82 -5.30
C ILE A 190 2.59 -6.77 -5.76
N TYR A 191 2.38 -7.86 -5.03
CA TYR A 191 1.29 -8.79 -5.29
C TYR A 191 0.58 -9.22 -4.01
N ALA A 192 -0.69 -9.55 -4.15
CA ALA A 192 -1.53 -10.11 -3.10
C ALA A 192 -2.21 -11.38 -3.62
N ARG A 193 -2.47 -12.34 -2.74
CA ARG A 193 -3.18 -13.57 -3.08
C ARG A 193 -4.67 -13.40 -2.90
N PHE A 194 -5.44 -14.21 -3.62
CA PHE A 194 -6.83 -14.50 -3.33
C PHE A 194 -6.89 -15.90 -2.69
N GLU A 195 -7.38 -16.02 -1.46
CA GLU A 195 -7.25 -17.21 -0.62
C GLU A 195 -8.63 -17.70 -0.15
N ARG A 196 -8.85 -19.03 -0.18
CA ARG A 196 -10.15 -19.65 0.13
C ARG A 196 -10.66 -19.35 1.55
N ASN A 197 -9.78 -18.92 2.44
CA ASN A 197 -10.07 -18.45 3.80
C ASN A 197 -9.36 -17.10 4.09
N GLY A 198 -9.32 -16.22 3.09
CA GLY A 198 -8.69 -14.90 3.16
C GLY A 198 -9.44 -13.89 4.03
N LEU A 199 -9.17 -12.60 3.81
CA LEU A 199 -9.76 -11.52 4.61
C LEU A 199 -11.29 -11.38 4.40
N PRO A 200 -12.04 -10.81 5.36
CA PRO A 200 -13.40 -10.37 5.12
C PRO A 200 -13.44 -9.36 3.97
N THR A 201 -14.18 -9.67 2.91
CA THR A 201 -14.24 -8.87 1.68
C THR A 201 -12.90 -8.86 0.93
N GLU A 202 -12.28 -10.03 0.76
CA GLU A 202 -10.99 -10.17 0.04
C GLU A 202 -11.10 -9.89 -1.47
N ALA A 203 -10.09 -9.24 -2.07
CA ALA A 203 -10.09 -8.86 -3.47
C ALA A 203 -9.21 -9.73 -4.41
N GLY A 204 -9.70 -10.05 -5.59
CA GLY A 204 -8.86 -9.85 -6.79
C GLY A 204 -9.00 -8.39 -7.30
N LEU A 205 -8.81 -8.08 -8.59
CA LEU A 205 -8.93 -6.73 -9.20
C LEU A 205 -9.95 -6.43 -10.38
N SER A 206 -11.25 -6.85 -10.49
CA SER A 206 -12.42 -7.18 -11.47
C SER A 206 -12.41 -7.83 -12.94
N ASN A 207 -12.85 -7.18 -14.03
CA ASN A 207 -12.21 -7.27 -15.39
C ASN A 207 -12.35 -5.88 -16.03
N GLY A 208 -11.70 -4.89 -15.44
CA GLY A 208 -11.83 -3.46 -15.69
C GLY A 208 -11.15 -2.54 -14.65
N ASP A 209 -10.30 -3.05 -13.76
CA ASP A 209 -9.77 -2.26 -12.62
C ASP A 209 -8.31 -1.86 -12.79
N SER A 210 -7.74 -1.97 -14.00
CA SER A 210 -6.41 -1.42 -14.27
C SER A 210 -6.31 0.03 -13.81
N GLY A 211 -5.21 0.40 -13.15
CA GLY A 211 -5.07 1.70 -12.52
C GLY A 211 -5.87 1.89 -11.22
N GLY A 212 -6.61 0.87 -10.75
CA GLY A 212 -7.32 0.87 -9.47
C GLY A 212 -6.35 0.82 -8.30
N ALA A 213 -6.52 1.74 -7.36
CA ALA A 213 -5.54 2.02 -6.31
C ALA A 213 -5.49 0.95 -5.22
N TRP A 214 -4.28 0.70 -4.72
CA TRP A 214 -4.00 -0.10 -3.54
C TRP A 214 -3.48 0.86 -2.47
N PHE A 215 -4.23 1.03 -1.38
CA PHE A 215 -3.85 1.87 -0.25
C PHE A 215 -3.48 1.03 0.96
N VAL A 216 -2.47 1.45 1.71
CA VAL A 216 -2.05 0.87 2.99
C VAL A 216 -1.95 1.97 4.05
N GLU A 217 -2.10 1.62 5.33
CA GLU A 217 -1.78 2.54 6.42
C GLU A 217 -0.27 2.50 6.74
N ASP A 218 0.33 3.64 7.05
CA ASP A 218 1.71 3.72 7.56
C ASP A 218 1.78 3.52 9.09
N ALA A 219 2.96 3.70 9.68
CA ALA A 219 3.17 3.55 11.13
C ALA A 219 2.40 4.59 11.97
N LEU A 220 1.96 5.70 11.37
CA LEU A 220 1.20 6.79 11.97
C LEU A 220 -0.32 6.63 11.73
N GLY A 221 -0.74 5.61 10.96
CA GLY A 221 -2.12 5.40 10.54
C GLY A 221 -2.55 6.21 9.32
N VAL A 222 -1.62 6.88 8.62
CA VAL A 222 -1.93 7.65 7.41
C VAL A 222 -2.11 6.69 6.24
N THR A 223 -3.22 6.83 5.52
CA THR A 223 -3.56 6.00 4.36
C THR A 223 -2.82 6.48 3.11
N ARG A 224 -1.84 5.70 2.64
CA ARG A 224 -0.92 6.01 1.54
C ARG A 224 -1.09 5.08 0.34
N LEU A 225 -0.87 5.61 -0.85
CA LEU A 225 -0.93 4.88 -2.11
C LEU A 225 0.30 3.98 -2.29
N ALA A 226 0.11 2.67 -2.14
CA ALA A 226 1.14 1.63 -2.27
C ALA A 226 1.37 1.18 -3.72
N GLY A 227 0.32 1.20 -4.54
CA GLY A 227 0.42 0.72 -5.92
C GLY A 227 -0.86 0.88 -6.73
N LEU A 228 -0.76 0.64 -8.03
CA LEU A 228 -1.89 0.61 -8.96
C LEU A 228 -2.02 -0.74 -9.64
N SER A 229 -3.25 -1.27 -9.68
CA SER A 229 -3.62 -2.54 -10.29
C SER A 229 -3.12 -2.67 -11.73
N PHE A 230 -2.24 -3.66 -11.96
CA PHE A 230 -1.52 -3.87 -13.20
C PHE A 230 -1.96 -5.17 -13.89
N SER A 231 -1.83 -6.32 -13.23
CA SER A 231 -2.08 -7.64 -13.83
C SER A 231 -2.62 -8.66 -12.82
N VAL A 232 -3.00 -9.85 -13.28
CA VAL A 232 -3.52 -10.96 -12.46
C VAL A 232 -3.04 -12.29 -13.02
N THR A 233 -3.06 -13.35 -12.21
CA THR A 233 -2.86 -14.71 -12.74
C THR A 233 -3.92 -15.07 -13.78
N GLY A 234 -3.49 -15.23 -15.03
CA GLY A 234 -4.28 -15.76 -16.13
C GLY A 234 -3.58 -15.58 -17.49
N PRO A 235 -4.23 -15.94 -18.60
CA PRO A 235 -5.54 -16.61 -18.66
C PRO A 235 -5.43 -18.12 -18.30
N PHE A 236 -6.58 -18.78 -18.23
CA PHE A 236 -6.68 -20.23 -18.00
C PHE A 236 -7.39 -20.92 -19.16
N GLN A 237 -7.20 -22.24 -19.33
CA GLN A 237 -7.95 -23.07 -20.28
C GLN A 237 -8.07 -24.52 -19.77
N PHE A 238 -9.18 -25.20 -20.06
CA PHE A 238 -9.35 -26.66 -19.96
C PHE A 238 -10.64 -27.12 -20.68
N ASP A 239 -10.60 -28.31 -21.30
CA ASP A 239 -11.79 -29.03 -21.78
C ASP A 239 -12.47 -29.83 -20.64
N ALA A 240 -13.60 -30.46 -20.94
CA ALA A 240 -14.31 -31.35 -20.01
C ALA A 240 -13.53 -32.62 -19.59
N SER A 241 -12.31 -32.82 -20.09
CA SER A 241 -11.38 -33.90 -19.75
C SER A 241 -10.07 -33.41 -19.08
N GLY A 242 -9.90 -32.09 -18.87
CA GLY A 242 -8.71 -31.48 -18.27
C GLY A 242 -7.54 -31.18 -19.22
N ASN A 243 -7.75 -31.21 -20.55
CA ASN A 243 -6.74 -30.88 -21.57
C ASN A 243 -6.86 -29.41 -22.00
N PRO A 244 -5.80 -28.77 -22.56
CA PRO A 244 -5.93 -27.43 -23.13
C PRO A 244 -6.64 -27.52 -24.48
N ASP A 245 -7.62 -26.64 -24.71
CA ASP A 245 -8.54 -26.72 -25.85
C ASP A 245 -8.46 -25.51 -26.80
N GLY A 246 -7.62 -24.53 -26.47
CA GLY A 246 -7.48 -23.27 -27.19
C GLY A 246 -8.41 -22.14 -26.72
N ASN A 247 -9.45 -22.45 -25.93
CA ASN A 247 -10.49 -21.49 -25.53
C ASN A 247 -10.16 -20.86 -24.17
N VAL A 248 -9.19 -19.95 -24.18
CA VAL A 248 -8.76 -19.24 -22.97
C VAL A 248 -9.88 -18.39 -22.33
N PHE A 249 -10.02 -18.50 -21.01
CA PHE A 249 -10.92 -17.71 -20.18
C PHE A 249 -10.16 -16.94 -19.08
N ARG A 250 -10.88 -16.04 -18.41
CA ARG A 250 -10.39 -15.23 -17.28
C ARG A 250 -11.28 -15.49 -16.07
N ALA A 251 -10.64 -15.74 -14.94
CA ALA A 251 -11.28 -16.10 -13.69
C ALA A 251 -10.43 -15.62 -12.52
N VAL A 252 -11.06 -15.50 -11.36
CA VAL A 252 -10.37 -15.30 -10.09
C VAL A 252 -10.60 -16.53 -9.23
N LEU A 253 -9.48 -17.11 -8.84
CA LEU A 253 -9.36 -18.47 -8.37
C LEU A 253 -8.53 -18.46 -7.11
N TYR A 254 -9.10 -18.98 -6.02
CA TYR A 254 -8.33 -19.21 -4.79
C TYR A 254 -7.41 -20.42 -4.91
N ASP A 255 -7.65 -21.27 -5.91
CA ASP A 255 -6.78 -22.37 -6.32
C ASP A 255 -6.78 -22.51 -7.84
N ILE A 256 -5.61 -22.47 -8.47
CA ILE A 256 -5.42 -22.71 -9.91
C ILE A 256 -5.04 -24.16 -10.23
N GLY A 257 -5.01 -25.04 -9.22
CA GLY A 257 -4.77 -26.47 -9.37
C GLY A 257 -5.69 -27.13 -10.40
N GLY A 258 -5.11 -28.03 -11.21
CA GLY A 258 -5.83 -28.78 -12.23
C GLY A 258 -6.16 -28.00 -13.51
N LEU A 259 -5.71 -26.75 -13.64
CA LEU A 259 -5.91 -25.91 -14.83
C LEU A 259 -4.63 -25.75 -15.66
N TRP A 260 -4.79 -25.38 -16.93
CA TRP A 260 -3.68 -24.90 -17.77
C TRP A 260 -3.64 -23.38 -17.72
N PHE A 261 -2.49 -22.83 -17.36
CA PHE A 261 -2.20 -21.41 -17.34
C PHE A 261 -1.51 -20.97 -18.63
N GLY A 262 -1.95 -19.85 -19.23
CA GLY A 262 -1.31 -19.25 -20.41
C GLY A 262 -2.05 -19.46 -21.73
N TYR A 263 -1.52 -18.83 -22.78
CA TYR A 263 -2.10 -18.81 -24.13
C TYR A 263 -1.73 -20.05 -24.97
N PRO A 264 -2.57 -20.45 -25.95
CA PRO A 264 -2.37 -21.66 -26.75
C PRO A 264 -1.01 -21.70 -27.47
N GLY A 265 -0.32 -22.85 -27.35
CA GLY A 265 1.05 -23.06 -27.79
C GLY A 265 2.12 -22.68 -26.74
N ASN A 266 1.75 -22.13 -25.58
CA ASN A 266 2.66 -21.76 -24.48
C ASN A 266 2.10 -22.12 -23.08
N GLU A 267 1.01 -22.87 -23.02
CA GLU A 267 0.32 -23.19 -21.78
C GLU A 267 1.07 -24.18 -20.88
N ILE A 268 0.96 -23.97 -19.57
CA ILE A 268 1.59 -24.75 -18.52
C ILE A 268 0.49 -25.35 -17.65
N PHE A 269 0.42 -26.68 -17.58
CA PHE A 269 -0.46 -27.36 -16.63
C PHE A 269 0.02 -27.14 -15.20
N ILE A 270 -0.88 -26.70 -14.32
CA ILE A 270 -0.63 -26.62 -12.88
C ILE A 270 -1.21 -27.89 -12.24
N PRO A 271 -0.38 -28.82 -11.73
CA PRO A 271 -0.88 -30.04 -11.10
C PRO A 271 -1.72 -29.74 -9.86
N GLU A 272 -2.77 -30.54 -9.66
CA GLU A 272 -3.55 -30.55 -8.41
C GLU A 272 -2.65 -30.79 -7.19
N ASN A 273 -2.90 -30.05 -6.12
CA ASN A 273 -2.07 -29.98 -4.92
C ASN A 273 -2.95 -30.06 -3.66
N PRO A 274 -2.59 -30.82 -2.61
CA PRO A 274 -3.32 -30.82 -1.34
C PRO A 274 -3.34 -29.47 -0.57
N VAL A 275 -2.76 -28.41 -1.13
CA VAL A 275 -2.80 -27.02 -0.66
C VAL A 275 -3.09 -26.14 -1.85
N ASP A 276 -4.09 -25.26 -1.72
CA ASP A 276 -4.53 -24.29 -2.73
C ASP A 276 -3.34 -23.54 -3.37
N VAL A 277 -3.28 -23.51 -4.70
CA VAL A 277 -2.30 -22.74 -5.46
C VAL A 277 -2.94 -21.41 -5.85
N ASN A 278 -2.84 -20.41 -4.97
CA ASN A 278 -3.60 -19.17 -5.09
C ASN A 278 -3.32 -18.39 -6.37
N GLY A 279 -4.37 -17.87 -7.00
CA GLY A 279 -4.24 -16.76 -7.94
C GLY A 279 -3.79 -15.49 -7.22
N VAL A 280 -3.03 -14.64 -7.92
CA VAL A 280 -2.53 -13.36 -7.39
C VAL A 280 -3.01 -12.17 -8.23
N GLY A 281 -3.41 -11.10 -7.54
CA GLY A 281 -3.48 -9.75 -8.09
C GLY A 281 -2.11 -9.08 -7.99
N ILE A 282 -1.73 -8.31 -9.01
CA ILE A 282 -0.42 -7.65 -9.12
C ILE A 282 -0.63 -6.16 -9.38
N ALA A 283 0.06 -5.31 -8.63
CA ALA A 283 0.08 -3.86 -8.82
C ALA A 283 1.51 -3.35 -9.07
N SER A 284 1.63 -2.32 -9.91
CA SER A 284 2.86 -1.53 -10.03
C SER A 284 3.07 -0.78 -8.72
N ARG A 285 4.23 -0.94 -8.09
CA ARG A 285 4.53 -0.44 -6.74
C ARG A 285 4.95 1.02 -6.78
N VAL A 286 4.45 1.84 -5.85
CA VAL A 286 4.82 3.26 -5.74
C VAL A 286 6.24 3.43 -5.17
N SER A 287 6.60 2.75 -4.09
CA SER A 287 7.91 2.95 -3.42
C SER A 287 9.10 2.71 -4.36
N ASP A 288 9.06 1.66 -5.20
CA ASP A 288 10.13 1.32 -6.15
C ASP A 288 10.27 2.37 -7.28
N ARG A 289 9.27 3.24 -7.45
CA ARG A 289 9.18 4.25 -8.50
C ARG A 289 9.09 5.69 -7.98
N ILE A 290 9.17 5.93 -6.68
CA ILE A 290 8.99 7.27 -6.08
C ILE A 290 9.92 8.32 -6.72
N ALA A 291 11.21 8.01 -6.87
CA ALA A 291 12.21 8.86 -7.52
C ALA A 291 12.01 9.08 -9.04
N TRP A 292 11.10 8.34 -9.68
CA TRP A 292 10.62 8.67 -11.03
C TRP A 292 9.39 9.59 -10.96
N ILE A 293 8.46 9.36 -10.03
CA ILE A 293 7.30 10.23 -9.81
C ILE A 293 7.77 11.64 -9.47
N GLU A 294 8.68 11.78 -8.50
CA GLU A 294 9.35 13.02 -8.08
C GLU A 294 10.13 13.73 -9.21
N SER A 295 10.49 13.02 -10.27
CA SER A 295 11.21 13.57 -11.44
C SER A 295 10.29 14.13 -12.53
N VAL A 296 9.00 13.80 -12.46
CA VAL A 296 7.95 14.19 -13.41
C VAL A 296 7.03 15.20 -12.76
N VAL A 297 6.42 14.79 -11.65
CA VAL A 297 5.77 15.68 -10.71
C VAL A 297 6.88 16.13 -9.76
N PRO A 298 7.33 17.39 -9.79
CA PRO A 298 7.99 17.94 -8.60
C PRO A 298 6.92 17.96 -7.52
N ILE A 299 6.78 16.86 -6.78
CA ILE A 299 5.83 16.75 -5.68
C ILE A 299 6.20 17.88 -4.74
N SER A 300 5.35 18.90 -4.68
CA SER A 300 5.47 19.90 -3.63
C SER A 300 5.01 19.14 -2.38
N ALA A 301 5.91 18.58 -1.57
CA ALA A 301 6.93 19.38 -0.89
C ALA A 301 6.31 20.75 -0.59
N THR A 302 5.23 20.68 0.17
CA THR A 302 5.14 21.58 1.31
C THR A 302 6.36 21.20 2.16
N ASP A 303 7.16 22.21 2.44
CA ASP A 303 8.32 22.23 3.31
C ASP A 303 7.94 23.38 4.24
N LEU A 304 7.09 23.03 5.22
CA LEU A 304 6.17 23.99 5.85
C LEU A 304 6.90 24.98 6.77
N ASP A 305 8.09 24.61 7.24
CA ASP A 305 8.99 25.46 8.02
C ASP A 305 10.21 25.99 7.22
N GLY A 306 10.55 25.38 6.08
CA GLY A 306 11.55 25.87 5.14
C GLY A 306 12.97 25.33 5.35
N ASP A 307 13.12 24.10 5.84
CA ASP A 307 14.42 23.47 6.15
C ASP A 307 15.08 22.76 4.96
N GLY A 308 14.29 22.39 3.94
CA GLY A 308 14.72 21.69 2.73
C GLY A 308 14.35 20.21 2.65
N ILE A 309 13.66 19.64 3.65
CA ILE A 309 13.05 18.32 3.61
C ILE A 309 11.52 18.46 3.35
N PRO A 310 10.91 17.65 2.47
CA PRO A 310 9.45 17.64 2.27
C PRO A 310 8.67 17.13 3.48
N ASP A 311 7.51 17.72 3.80
CA ASP A 311 6.58 17.32 4.89
C ASP A 311 6.24 15.81 4.92
N ASP A 312 6.34 15.09 3.79
CA ASP A 312 6.05 13.65 3.70
C ASP A 312 7.25 12.73 3.93
N GLN A 313 8.44 13.33 4.08
CA GLN A 313 9.75 12.71 4.36
C GLN A 313 10.43 13.30 5.61
N ASP A 314 9.90 14.41 6.13
CA ASP A 314 10.35 15.11 7.33
C ASP A 314 9.79 14.48 8.62
N ASN A 315 10.65 14.26 9.62
CA ASN A 315 10.27 13.80 10.95
C ASN A 315 9.82 14.92 11.92
N CYS A 316 9.84 16.21 11.50
CA CYS A 316 9.21 17.34 12.20
C CYS A 316 8.56 18.39 11.26
N PRO A 317 7.47 18.09 10.51
CA PRO A 317 6.84 18.95 9.47
C PRO A 317 6.28 20.33 9.86
N PHE A 318 6.68 20.88 11.00
CA PHE A 318 6.29 22.20 11.50
C PHE A 318 7.45 22.97 12.16
N VAL A 319 8.62 22.34 12.38
CA VAL A 319 9.80 22.96 13.02
C VAL A 319 11.13 22.44 12.44
N ALA A 320 11.71 23.31 11.62
CA ALA A 320 12.92 23.12 10.83
C ALA A 320 14.06 22.46 11.61
N ASN A 321 14.47 21.26 11.16
CA ASN A 321 15.46 20.45 11.86
C ASN A 321 16.64 19.97 10.98
N ALA A 322 16.47 19.91 9.64
CA ALA A 322 17.32 19.66 8.46
C ALA A 322 18.36 18.52 8.51
N SER A 323 18.94 18.30 9.68
CA SER A 323 19.68 17.13 10.09
C SER A 323 18.84 15.86 10.21
N GLN A 324 17.51 15.98 10.29
CA GLN A 324 16.58 14.87 10.54
C GLN A 324 16.98 14.05 11.77
N SER A 325 17.37 14.75 12.84
CA SER A 325 17.83 14.13 14.09
C SER A 325 16.63 13.53 14.83
N ASP A 326 16.63 12.20 14.95
CA ASP A 326 15.78 11.40 15.82
C ASP A 326 16.72 10.44 16.55
N ASN A 327 16.98 10.71 17.83
CA ASN A 327 17.95 9.99 18.66
C ASN A 327 17.27 9.05 19.68
N GLY A 328 15.94 8.86 19.61
CA GLY A 328 15.23 8.04 20.57
C GLY A 328 13.71 8.09 20.44
N GLY A 329 13.03 8.59 21.47
CA GLY A 329 11.58 8.51 21.62
C GLY A 329 11.13 8.43 23.07
N LEU A 330 10.07 7.66 23.32
CA LEU A 330 9.50 7.52 24.66
C LEU A 330 10.41 6.77 25.66
N GLY A 331 10.76 7.44 26.77
CA GLY A 331 11.62 6.91 27.83
C GLY A 331 13.11 6.95 27.48
N PHE A 332 13.90 6.05 28.07
CA PHE A 332 15.37 5.99 27.87
C PHE A 332 15.78 5.22 26.60
N THR A 333 14.97 5.28 25.54
CA THR A 333 15.24 4.59 24.27
C THR A 333 16.22 5.38 23.41
N THR A 334 17.14 4.71 22.72
CA THR A 334 17.95 5.28 21.62
C THR A 334 17.63 4.61 20.30
N LEU A 335 16.43 4.04 20.18
CA LEU A 335 15.85 3.54 18.94
C LEU A 335 14.87 4.61 18.45
N PRO A 336 15.10 5.21 17.27
CA PRO A 336 14.21 6.18 16.64
C PRO A 336 12.75 5.73 16.61
N ASP A 337 11.81 6.62 16.94
CA ASP A 337 10.37 6.36 16.85
C ASP A 337 9.67 7.02 15.65
N GLY A 338 10.41 7.81 14.87
CA GLY A 338 9.95 8.48 13.65
C GLY A 338 9.56 9.94 13.85
N ILE A 339 9.79 10.50 15.05
CA ILE A 339 9.47 11.87 15.43
C ILE A 339 10.77 12.55 15.87
N GLY A 340 11.18 13.60 15.17
CA GLY A 340 12.49 14.21 15.39
C GLY A 340 12.64 14.93 16.73
N ASP A 341 13.88 15.01 17.23
CA ASP A 341 14.27 15.63 18.50
C ASP A 341 13.76 17.09 18.62
N ALA A 342 13.57 17.77 17.48
CA ALA A 342 13.10 19.15 17.43
C ALA A 342 11.60 19.32 17.79
N CYS A 343 10.78 18.28 17.58
CA CYS A 343 9.33 18.32 17.72
C CYS A 343 8.74 17.27 18.68
N GLN A 344 9.53 16.28 19.10
CA GLN A 344 9.13 15.20 20.00
C GLN A 344 8.50 15.74 21.31
N CYS A 345 7.17 15.63 21.43
CA CYS A 345 6.45 16.24 22.54
C CYS A 345 6.75 15.53 23.87
N GLY A 346 7.11 16.35 24.85
CA GLY A 346 7.60 15.92 26.16
C GLY A 346 9.12 15.86 26.28
N ASP A 347 9.89 15.92 25.19
CA ASP A 347 11.35 16.17 25.25
C ASP A 347 11.58 17.68 25.32
N VAL A 348 11.85 18.19 26.51
CA VAL A 348 12.17 19.61 26.73
C VAL A 348 13.66 19.85 26.94
N THR A 349 14.47 18.80 27.02
CA THR A 349 15.92 18.87 27.19
C THR A 349 16.69 18.77 25.87
N GLY A 350 16.08 18.19 24.83
CA GLY A 350 16.54 18.17 23.44
C GLY A 350 17.58 17.09 23.15
N GLU A 351 17.47 15.91 23.78
CA GLU A 351 18.34 14.74 23.52
C GLU A 351 17.67 13.59 22.75
N GLY A 352 16.40 13.75 22.37
CA GLY A 352 15.59 12.70 21.75
C GLY A 352 15.01 11.70 22.75
N GLN A 353 14.84 12.04 24.03
CA GLN A 353 14.40 11.08 25.07
C GLN A 353 13.34 11.65 26.01
N VAL A 354 12.07 11.32 25.80
CA VAL A 354 10.96 11.79 26.65
C VAL A 354 10.95 11.04 27.99
N ASN A 355 11.58 11.59 29.03
CA ASN A 355 11.92 10.84 30.24
C ASN A 355 11.61 11.53 31.59
N ASP A 356 12.02 10.91 32.70
CA ASP A 356 11.79 11.44 34.06
C ASP A 356 12.53 12.78 34.31
N THR A 357 13.55 13.07 33.49
CA THR A 357 14.31 14.33 33.49
C THR A 357 13.45 15.50 33.01
N ASP A 358 12.74 15.34 31.89
CA ASP A 358 11.77 16.30 31.35
C ASP A 358 10.64 16.56 32.32
N ALA A 359 10.05 15.47 32.83
CA ALA A 359 9.02 15.52 33.85
C ALA A 359 9.44 16.36 35.07
N ALA A 360 10.72 16.28 35.45
CA ALA A 360 11.28 17.11 36.52
C ALA A 360 11.53 18.57 36.08
N PHE A 361 12.02 18.84 34.87
CA PHE A 361 12.27 20.21 34.40
C PHE A 361 10.98 20.99 34.12
N ILE A 362 9.98 20.37 33.48
CA ILE A 362 8.62 20.92 33.30
C ILE A 362 8.02 21.33 34.65
N LYS A 363 8.06 20.43 35.64
CA LYS A 363 7.55 20.71 37.00
C LYS A 363 8.32 21.81 37.72
N ARG A 364 9.60 22.01 37.42
CA ARG A 364 10.40 23.12 37.96
C ARG A 364 10.04 24.44 37.27
N TRP A 365 9.94 24.44 35.94
CA TRP A 365 9.52 25.58 35.14
C TRP A 365 8.14 26.10 35.57
N ALA A 366 7.15 25.20 35.69
CA ALA A 366 5.79 25.52 36.14
C ALA A 366 5.70 26.06 37.58
N LEU A 367 6.76 25.87 38.40
CA LEU A 367 6.89 26.43 39.75
C LEU A 367 7.79 27.68 39.81
N GLY A 368 8.25 28.20 38.67
CA GLY A 368 9.21 29.31 38.60
C GLY A 368 10.60 28.97 39.16
N LEU A 369 10.94 27.68 39.26
CA LEU A 369 12.22 27.19 39.76
C LEU A 369 13.24 27.03 38.62
N PRO A 370 14.55 27.20 38.87
CA PRO A 370 15.57 27.06 37.83
C PRO A 370 15.55 25.67 37.16
N ALA A 371 15.30 25.64 35.86
CA ALA A 371 15.32 24.44 35.03
C ALA A 371 16.43 24.59 33.95
N PRO A 372 17.72 24.37 34.31
CA PRO A 372 18.86 24.77 33.49
C PRO A 372 19.02 24.03 32.15
N LEU A 373 18.31 22.92 31.95
CA LEU A 373 18.27 22.19 30.68
C LEU A 373 16.87 22.24 30.03
N PHE A 374 16.00 23.18 30.42
CA PHE A 374 14.71 23.38 29.73
C PHE A 374 14.97 24.16 28.43
N LEU A 375 15.46 23.45 27.41
CA LEU A 375 15.98 24.00 26.16
C LEU A 375 14.90 24.14 25.08
N VAL A 376 13.94 23.20 25.02
CA VAL A 376 12.88 23.17 24.00
C VAL A 376 11.51 23.43 24.65
N PRO A 377 11.21 24.68 25.05
CA PRO A 377 10.00 25.00 25.83
C PRO A 377 8.69 24.73 25.07
N ASN A 378 8.74 24.75 23.74
CA ASN A 378 7.58 24.47 22.89
C ASN A 378 7.15 23.00 22.91
N ASN A 379 8.06 22.05 23.24
CA ASN A 379 7.77 20.62 23.29
C ASN A 379 6.98 20.20 24.54
N CYS A 380 6.83 21.09 25.52
CA CYS A 380 6.34 20.74 26.84
C CYS A 380 4.88 20.24 26.92
N ASP A 381 3.99 20.75 26.05
CA ASP A 381 2.55 20.46 26.13
C ASP A 381 2.22 19.08 25.53
N VAL A 382 1.89 18.12 26.38
CA VAL A 382 1.60 16.74 25.96
C VAL A 382 0.13 16.34 26.17
N SER A 383 -0.72 17.24 26.67
CA SER A 383 -2.17 17.02 26.81
C SER A 383 -3.07 17.96 26.00
N GLY A 384 -2.50 18.94 25.30
CA GLY A 384 -3.19 19.79 24.35
C GLY A 384 -4.04 20.90 24.99
N GLU A 385 -3.79 21.27 26.25
CA GLU A 385 -4.49 22.39 26.91
C GLU A 385 -3.94 23.77 26.54
N GLY A 386 -2.83 23.84 25.77
CA GLY A 386 -2.17 25.07 25.33
C GLY A 386 -1.26 25.70 26.39
N VAL A 387 -0.93 24.98 27.48
CA VAL A 387 -0.14 25.50 28.60
C VAL A 387 0.73 24.43 29.27
N CYS A 388 2.04 24.51 29.02
CA CYS A 388 3.08 23.78 29.77
C CYS A 388 2.89 23.90 31.29
N ASN A 389 2.61 22.79 32.00
CA ASN A 389 2.30 22.81 33.42
C ASN A 389 2.63 21.49 34.17
N GLY A 390 2.17 21.37 35.42
CA GLY A 390 2.42 20.19 36.26
C GLY A 390 1.70 18.91 35.79
N THR A 391 0.70 19.04 34.92
CA THR A 391 -0.02 17.95 34.26
C THR A 391 0.87 17.24 33.26
N ASP A 392 1.49 17.97 32.34
CA ASP A 392 2.41 17.46 31.31
C ASP A 392 3.54 16.62 31.91
N GLY A 393 4.30 17.23 32.82
CA GLY A 393 5.37 16.55 33.54
C GLY A 393 4.89 15.40 34.44
N THR A 394 3.57 15.22 34.61
CA THR A 394 2.98 14.02 35.24
C THR A 394 2.62 12.96 34.20
N LEU A 395 2.05 13.35 33.06
CA LEU A 395 1.76 12.46 31.94
C LEU A 395 3.03 11.82 31.37
N ILE A 396 4.09 12.62 31.13
CA ILE A 396 5.42 12.15 30.70
C ILE A 396 5.97 11.07 31.62
N ARG A 397 5.93 11.28 32.94
CA ARG A 397 6.38 10.27 33.93
C ARG A 397 5.56 8.97 33.88
N HIS A 398 4.28 9.03 33.51
CA HIS A 398 3.48 7.82 33.29
C HIS A 398 3.83 7.15 31.95
N ALA A 399 4.06 7.93 30.90
CA ALA A 399 4.45 7.45 29.58
C ALA A 399 5.85 6.79 29.58
N ALA A 400 6.87 7.48 30.11
CA ALA A 400 8.24 6.98 30.28
C ALA A 400 8.35 5.73 31.19
N ALA A 401 7.35 5.49 32.06
CA ALA A 401 7.22 4.26 32.84
C ALA A 401 6.59 3.09 32.06
N GLY A 402 6.37 3.23 30.74
CA GLY A 402 5.73 2.23 29.88
C GLY A 402 4.20 2.20 29.98
N ALA A 403 3.58 3.28 30.47
CA ALA A 403 2.13 3.37 30.66
C ALA A 403 1.58 4.75 30.20
N PRO A 404 1.71 5.10 28.90
CA PRO A 404 1.19 6.36 28.34
C PRO A 404 -0.31 6.51 28.62
N PRO A 405 -0.74 7.57 29.32
CA PRO A 405 -2.16 7.85 29.54
C PRO A 405 -2.87 8.24 28.24
N ILE A 406 -4.20 8.10 28.20
CA ILE A 406 -5.05 8.53 27.06
C ILE A 406 -4.93 10.03 26.75
N LEU A 407 -4.46 10.83 27.72
CA LEU A 407 -4.22 12.27 27.57
C LEU A 407 -2.79 12.61 27.14
N PHE A 408 -1.91 11.65 26.87
CA PHE A 408 -0.55 11.91 26.40
C PHE A 408 -0.49 11.77 24.87
N GLY A 409 0.01 12.80 24.18
CA GLY A 409 0.18 12.76 22.73
C GLY A 409 1.01 13.92 22.16
N GLN A 410 1.17 13.93 20.84
CA GLN A 410 1.91 14.94 20.09
C GLN A 410 1.03 16.21 19.90
N TYR A 411 0.87 16.98 20.97
CA TYR A 411 0.04 18.21 21.00
C TYR A 411 0.85 19.49 21.24
N CYS A 412 2.16 19.34 21.35
CA CYS A 412 3.07 20.44 21.63
C CYS A 412 3.29 21.31 20.38
N ARG A 413 3.68 22.56 20.61
CA ARG A 413 3.73 23.59 19.56
C ARG A 413 4.72 23.30 18.43
N ASN A 414 5.69 22.41 18.64
CA ASN A 414 6.62 22.02 17.58
C ASN A 414 6.11 20.83 16.72
N ALA A 415 5.03 20.16 17.12
CA ALA A 415 4.42 19.05 16.39
C ALA A 415 3.05 19.42 15.76
N THR A 416 2.64 20.69 15.81
CA THR A 416 1.32 21.17 15.35
C THR A 416 1.38 22.57 14.74
N PRO A 417 0.54 22.90 13.74
CA PRO A 417 0.40 24.26 13.17
C PRO A 417 0.03 25.39 14.16
#